data_AF-A0A3M8DRE3-F1
#
_entry.id   AF-A0A3M8DRE3-F1
#
_cell.length_a   1.000
_cell.length_b   1.000
_cell.length_c   1.000
_cell.angle_alpha   90.00
_cell.angle_beta   90.00
_cell.angle_gamma   90.00
#
_symmetry.space_group_name_H-M   'P 1'
#
loop_
_entity.id
_entity.type
_entity.pdbx_description
1 polymer ?
#
loop_
_entity_poly.entity_id
_entity_poly.type
_entity_poly.pdbx_seq_one_letter_code
_entity_poly.pdbx_strand_id
1 'polypeptide(L)'
;MKKRVIGGVIAAAILIPTGVFAATPLIEMLTRTPMTAEQVKVDEVGKAALEKLYRAFPETKSFEITEASQVGGDSTNSTKAKAVQTSIVLQEKGGTGKKVRLDMNGITGEIEQVNQENWEPADKPVISLPDQEIKVKVDHLIASMYGSIDQYESHMEQMENPNQKTLLLNYTEKGAKTPFYQVFVQGNTISVSLIGGGPSPSVEGFFSTKGKPDYTADSFLNDEKLFSLLQMSPAELKQELAKGKSVVEIAAAKNVSKQQVIDVIATTQAKGQLQAEQSGDNPQNDSSLEQMKQAVEPKVVQVIDHKTETPW
;
A
#
# COMPACT_ATOMS: atom_id res chain seq x y z
N MET A 1 60.00 33.85 17.52
CA MET A 1 59.24 33.28 18.67
C MET A 1 57.75 33.48 18.42
N LYS A 2 56.93 32.46 18.73
CA LYS A 2 55.45 32.53 18.95
C LYS A 2 54.62 32.82 17.67
N LYS A 3 53.49 32.18 17.36
CA LYS A 3 52.54 31.31 18.09
C LYS A 3 51.70 30.53 17.05
N ARG A 4 51.24 29.34 17.43
CA ARG A 4 50.14 28.58 16.80
C ARG A 4 48.82 29.34 16.96
N VAL A 5 47.94 29.28 15.95
CA VAL A 5 46.51 29.60 16.09
C VAL A 5 45.69 28.49 15.44
N ILE A 6 44.78 27.95 16.24
CA ILE A 6 43.71 27.00 15.93
C ILE A 6 42.57 27.79 15.26
N GLY A 7 41.93 27.25 14.22
CA GLY A 7 40.76 27.89 13.60
C GLY A 7 39.90 26.84 12.89
N GLY A 8 38.63 26.78 13.30
CA GLY A 8 37.69 25.70 13.01
C GLY A 8 37.27 25.58 11.55
N VAL A 9 36.82 24.38 11.21
CA VAL A 9 36.18 24.04 9.93
C VAL A 9 34.87 24.82 9.84
N ILE A 10 34.81 25.76 8.90
CA ILE A 10 33.60 26.47 8.52
C ILE A 10 32.74 25.50 7.71
N ALA A 11 31.54 25.21 8.21
CA ALA A 11 30.49 24.54 7.45
C ALA A 11 30.12 25.41 6.25
N ALA A 12 30.40 24.94 5.04
CA ALA A 12 29.96 25.57 3.81
C ALA A 12 28.45 25.29 3.63
N ALA A 13 27.62 26.28 3.97
CA ALA A 13 26.24 26.32 3.55
C ALA A 13 26.20 26.59 2.03
N ILE A 14 25.78 25.60 1.25
CA ILE A 14 25.50 25.76 -0.18
C ILE A 14 24.15 26.48 -0.30
N LEU A 15 24.22 27.77 -0.59
CA LEU A 15 23.10 28.60 -1.03
C LEU A 15 22.65 28.17 -2.43
N ILE A 16 21.42 27.70 -2.56
CA ILE A 16 20.78 27.50 -3.87
C ILE A 16 20.06 28.81 -4.25
N PRO A 17 20.29 29.37 -5.45
CA PRO A 17 19.72 30.64 -5.85
C PRO A 17 18.20 30.54 -6.09
N THR A 18 17.49 31.54 -5.59
CA THR A 18 16.07 31.80 -5.83
C THR A 18 15.84 32.16 -7.30
N GLY A 19 15.46 31.17 -8.11
CA GLY A 19 14.96 31.36 -9.47
C GLY A 19 13.43 31.27 -9.49
N VAL A 20 12.78 32.35 -9.92
CA VAL A 20 11.33 32.45 -10.12
C VAL A 20 10.90 31.50 -11.23
N PHE A 21 10.43 30.31 -10.87
CA PHE A 21 9.61 29.49 -11.72
C PHE A 21 8.15 29.78 -11.38
N ALA A 22 7.36 30.13 -12.39
CA ALA A 22 5.90 30.06 -12.30
C ALA A 22 5.52 28.59 -12.09
N ALA A 23 5.40 28.18 -10.83
CA ALA A 23 4.98 26.85 -10.45
C ALA A 23 3.48 26.73 -10.66
N THR A 24 3.10 25.85 -11.59
CA THR A 24 1.80 25.15 -11.55
C THR A 24 1.60 24.60 -10.12
N PRO A 25 0.41 24.69 -9.51
CA PRO A 25 0.24 24.17 -8.17
C PRO A 25 0.34 22.64 -8.20
N LEU A 26 1.51 22.16 -7.76
CA LEU A 26 1.74 21.05 -6.85
C LEU A 26 0.70 19.92 -6.93
N ILE A 27 1.05 18.84 -7.63
CA ILE A 27 0.71 17.51 -7.12
C ILE A 27 1.31 17.48 -5.71
N GLU A 28 0.48 17.50 -4.66
CA GLU A 28 0.94 17.33 -3.29
C GLU A 28 1.83 16.09 -3.22
N MET A 29 3.13 16.29 -3.02
CA MET A 29 4.00 15.22 -2.53
C MET A 29 3.34 14.72 -1.24
N LEU A 30 2.86 13.47 -1.22
CA LEU A 30 2.34 12.83 -0.02
C LEU A 30 3.41 12.95 1.09
N THR A 31 3.25 13.91 2.00
CA THR A 31 4.25 14.20 3.02
C THR A 31 4.19 13.13 4.09
N ARG A 32 5.35 12.55 4.41
CA ARG A 32 5.49 11.60 5.54
C ARG A 32 5.51 12.40 6.84
N THR A 33 4.58 12.10 7.75
CA THR A 33 4.56 12.66 9.11
C THR A 33 5.40 11.76 10.01
N PRO A 34 6.47 12.28 10.66
CA PRO A 34 7.25 11.51 11.61
C PRO A 34 6.42 11.06 12.82
N MET A 35 6.75 9.89 13.37
CA MET A 35 6.18 9.36 14.60
C MET A 35 7.29 9.14 15.63
N THR A 36 6.99 9.42 16.89
CA THR A 36 7.87 9.07 18.01
C THR A 36 7.73 7.59 18.39
N ALA A 37 8.75 7.03 19.04
CA ALA A 37 8.70 5.65 19.54
C ALA A 37 7.51 5.38 20.47
N GLU A 38 7.09 6.36 21.27
CA GLU A 38 5.93 6.20 22.15
C GLU A 38 4.61 6.23 21.38
N GLN A 39 4.49 7.05 20.33
CA GLN A 39 3.33 7.03 19.44
C GLN A 39 3.18 5.68 18.73
N VAL A 40 4.27 5.09 18.24
CA VAL A 40 4.24 3.76 17.59
C VAL A 40 3.72 2.68 18.54
N LYS A 41 4.05 2.74 19.84
CA LYS A 41 3.62 1.74 20.83
C LYS A 41 2.15 1.83 21.21
N VAL A 42 1.51 2.98 21.02
CA VAL A 42 0.10 3.20 21.33
C VAL A 42 -0.80 3.17 20.10
N ASP A 43 -0.23 3.41 18.91
CA ASP A 43 -0.91 3.22 17.63
C ASP A 43 -1.27 1.76 17.39
N GLU A 44 -2.49 1.49 16.90
CA GLU A 44 -3.00 0.12 16.73
C GLU A 44 -2.17 -0.68 15.72
N VAL A 45 -1.87 -0.07 14.57
CA VAL A 45 -1.10 -0.70 13.49
C VAL A 45 0.36 -0.88 13.92
N GLY A 46 0.97 0.18 14.44
CA GLY A 46 2.36 0.15 14.89
C GLY A 46 2.59 -0.86 16.01
N LYS A 47 1.71 -0.90 17.02
CA LYS A 47 1.79 -1.86 18.11
C LYS A 47 1.65 -3.30 17.64
N ALA A 48 0.67 -3.60 16.77
CA ALA A 48 0.49 -4.94 16.23
C ALA A 48 1.71 -5.41 15.42
N ALA A 49 2.29 -4.53 14.60
CA ALA A 49 3.50 -4.81 13.84
C ALA A 49 4.70 -5.12 14.76
N LEU A 50 4.90 -4.31 15.81
CA LEU A 50 5.95 -4.56 16.80
C LEU A 50 5.75 -5.88 17.54
N GLU A 51 4.53 -6.21 17.98
CA GLU A 51 4.24 -7.48 18.65
C GLU A 51 4.54 -8.68 17.75
N LYS A 52 4.20 -8.58 16.45
CA LYS A 52 4.51 -9.62 15.46
C LYS A 52 6.02 -9.78 15.29
N LEU A 53 6.74 -8.67 15.12
CA LEU A 53 8.21 -8.67 15.02
C LEU A 53 8.87 -9.27 16.26
N TYR A 54 8.43 -8.91 17.46
CA TYR A 54 8.99 -9.41 18.72
C TYR A 54 8.71 -10.89 18.97
N ARG A 55 7.65 -11.45 18.38
CA ARG A 55 7.38 -12.89 18.42
C ARG A 55 8.27 -13.63 17.41
N ALA A 56 8.46 -13.06 16.22
CA ALA A 56 9.30 -13.62 15.18
C ALA A 56 10.80 -13.58 15.53
N PHE A 57 11.27 -12.44 16.04
CA PHE A 57 12.67 -12.17 16.35
C PHE A 57 12.81 -11.52 17.74
N PRO A 58 12.83 -12.31 18.83
CA PRO A 58 12.80 -11.79 20.20
C PRO A 58 13.93 -10.81 20.55
N GLU A 59 15.10 -10.90 19.92
CA GLU A 59 16.23 -9.99 20.12
C GLU A 59 15.90 -8.53 19.75
N THR A 60 14.94 -8.32 18.85
CA THR A 60 14.54 -6.98 18.40
C THR A 60 13.85 -6.18 19.50
N LYS A 61 13.42 -6.80 20.61
CA LYS A 61 12.94 -6.09 21.82
C LYS A 61 14.00 -5.18 22.45
N SER A 62 15.28 -5.46 22.19
CA SER A 62 16.41 -4.66 22.67
C SER A 62 16.77 -3.51 21.72
N PHE A 63 16.19 -3.48 20.52
CA PHE A 63 16.49 -2.48 19.49
C PHE A 63 15.75 -1.17 19.79
N GLU A 64 16.28 -0.09 19.22
CA GLU A 64 15.69 1.25 19.32
C GLU A 64 14.92 1.56 18.02
N ILE A 65 13.77 2.20 18.16
CA ILE A 65 13.04 2.75 17.00
C ILE A 65 13.79 4.01 16.57
N THR A 66 14.51 3.93 15.45
CA THR A 66 15.34 5.04 14.94
C THR A 66 14.59 5.93 13.98
N GLU A 67 13.63 5.36 13.24
CA GLU A 67 12.74 6.10 12.35
C GLU A 67 11.34 5.51 12.45
N ALA A 68 10.33 6.36 12.48
CA ALA A 68 8.96 5.96 12.25
C ALA A 68 8.21 7.09 11.56
N SER A 69 7.33 6.75 10.63
CA SER A 69 6.53 7.74 9.90
C SER A 69 5.25 7.13 9.38
N GLN A 70 4.28 7.99 9.09
CA GLN A 70 3.05 7.62 8.41
C GLN A 70 2.81 8.52 7.20
N VAL A 71 2.12 8.00 6.19
CA VAL A 71 1.64 8.75 5.03
C VAL A 71 0.13 8.90 5.18
N GLY A 72 -0.35 10.13 5.34
CA GLY A 72 -1.74 10.40 5.70
C GLY A 72 -2.06 10.09 7.18
N GLY A 73 -3.19 10.60 7.66
CA GLY A 73 -3.65 10.44 9.05
C GLY A 73 -2.97 11.37 10.06
N ASP A 74 -3.60 11.56 11.23
CA ASP A 74 -3.07 12.39 12.33
C ASP A 74 -2.39 11.52 13.41
N SER A 75 -1.05 11.63 13.55
CA SER A 75 -0.26 10.83 14.50
C SER A 75 -0.51 11.19 15.97
N THR A 76 -1.29 12.24 16.22
CA THR A 76 -1.66 12.70 17.56
C THR A 76 -3.07 12.25 17.97
N ASN A 77 -3.85 11.69 17.03
CA ASN A 77 -5.24 11.32 17.28
C ASN A 77 -5.71 10.13 16.44
N SER A 78 -5.69 8.93 17.03
CA SER A 78 -6.10 7.66 16.39
C SER A 78 -7.57 7.59 15.97
N THR A 79 -8.39 8.59 16.28
CA THR A 79 -9.83 8.64 15.96
C THR A 79 -10.19 9.48 14.73
N LYS A 80 -9.22 10.17 14.10
CA LYS A 80 -9.44 10.94 12.85
C LYS A 80 -8.40 10.58 11.79
N ALA A 81 -8.89 10.23 10.60
CA ALA A 81 -8.13 9.88 9.39
C ALA A 81 -7.09 8.75 9.60
N LYS A 82 -7.38 7.54 9.10
CA LYS A 82 -6.42 6.43 9.14
C LYS A 82 -5.25 6.73 8.20
N ALA A 83 -4.03 6.41 8.64
CA ALA A 83 -2.87 6.45 7.78
C ALA A 83 -3.08 5.54 6.56
N VAL A 84 -2.50 5.91 5.42
CA VAL A 84 -2.46 5.06 4.22
C VAL A 84 -1.31 4.07 4.30
N GLN A 85 -0.19 4.50 4.90
CA GLN A 85 0.98 3.66 5.13
C GLN A 85 1.64 4.06 6.45
N THR A 86 2.12 3.08 7.22
CA THR A 86 2.93 3.29 8.42
C THR A 86 4.25 2.55 8.24
N SER A 87 5.37 3.24 8.48
CA SER A 87 6.73 2.70 8.37
C SER A 87 7.44 2.78 9.71
N ILE A 88 8.10 1.70 10.12
CA ILE A 88 8.87 1.63 11.37
C ILE A 88 10.24 1.03 11.07
N VAL A 89 11.29 1.66 11.60
CA VAL A 89 12.67 1.18 11.54
C VAL A 89 13.18 0.95 12.95
N LEU A 90 13.62 -0.28 13.22
CA LEU A 90 14.30 -0.66 14.44
C LEU A 90 15.76 -0.94 14.16
N GLN A 91 16.65 -0.50 15.04
CA GLN A 91 18.08 -0.75 14.94
C GLN A 91 18.69 -1.15 16.28
N GLU A 92 19.62 -2.09 16.24
CA GLU A 92 20.44 -2.47 17.38
C GLU A 92 21.21 -1.26 17.94
N LYS A 93 21.29 -1.17 19.27
CA LYS A 93 21.96 -0.07 19.96
C LYS A 93 23.42 0.04 19.53
N GLY A 94 23.87 1.26 19.28
CA GLY A 94 25.23 1.54 18.77
C GLY A 94 25.31 1.90 17.28
N GLY A 95 24.19 1.87 16.55
CA GLY A 95 24.03 2.57 15.26
C GLY A 95 24.66 1.91 14.02
N THR A 96 25.39 0.80 14.19
CA THR A 96 25.97 0.02 13.06
C THR A 96 25.54 -1.45 13.04
N GLY A 97 24.71 -1.86 14.00
CA GLY A 97 24.25 -3.25 14.15
C GLY A 97 23.05 -3.59 13.27
N LYS A 98 22.38 -4.68 13.64
CA LYS A 98 21.20 -5.21 12.91
C LYS A 98 20.12 -4.15 12.78
N LYS A 99 19.46 -4.10 11.63
CA LYS A 99 18.33 -3.21 11.37
C LYS A 99 17.18 -3.97 10.73
N VAL A 100 15.96 -3.57 11.08
CA VAL A 100 14.72 -4.07 10.48
C VAL A 100 13.84 -2.89 10.13
N ARG A 101 13.32 -2.87 8.90
CA ARG A 101 12.27 -1.94 8.47
C ARG A 101 11.00 -2.72 8.19
N LEU A 102 9.89 -2.24 8.71
CA LEU A 102 8.54 -2.71 8.43
C LEU A 102 7.78 -1.59 7.74
N ASP A 103 7.12 -1.91 6.63
CA ASP A 103 6.11 -1.05 6.02
C ASP A 103 4.77 -1.76 6.07
N MET A 104 3.78 -1.08 6.64
CA MET A 104 2.44 -1.60 6.81
C MET A 104 1.43 -0.75 6.05
N ASN A 105 0.39 -1.42 5.55
CA ASN A 105 -0.83 -0.77 5.12
C ASN A 105 -1.47 -0.06 6.32
N GLY A 106 -1.68 1.24 6.26
CA GLY A 106 -2.20 2.00 7.39
C GLY A 106 -3.71 1.77 7.64
N ILE A 107 -4.42 1.14 6.70
CA ILE A 107 -5.85 0.82 6.80
C ILE A 107 -6.06 -0.59 7.36
N THR A 108 -5.38 -1.59 6.78
CA THR A 108 -5.54 -3.01 7.16
C THR A 108 -4.58 -3.43 8.27
N GLY A 109 -3.46 -2.72 8.45
CA GLY A 109 -2.39 -3.08 9.36
C GLY A 109 -1.51 -4.24 8.87
N GLU A 110 -1.74 -4.73 7.65
CA GLU A 110 -0.92 -5.79 7.05
C GLU A 110 0.49 -5.28 6.78
N ILE A 111 1.50 -6.10 7.09
CA ILE A 111 2.89 -5.78 6.78
C ILE A 111 3.11 -6.08 5.30
N GLU A 112 3.25 -5.06 4.47
CA GLU A 112 3.41 -5.21 3.02
C GLU A 112 4.88 -5.44 2.65
N GLN A 113 5.82 -4.90 3.44
CA GLN A 113 7.25 -5.05 3.20
C GLN A 113 8.04 -5.22 4.51
N VAL A 114 9.05 -6.09 4.46
CA VAL A 114 10.05 -6.28 5.52
C VAL A 114 11.45 -6.23 4.92
N ASN A 115 12.31 -5.38 5.46
CA ASN A 115 13.73 -5.38 5.13
C ASN A 115 14.55 -5.74 6.37
N GLN A 116 15.43 -6.73 6.27
CA GLN A 116 16.48 -7.03 7.24
C GLN A 116 17.83 -6.59 6.69
N GLU A 117 18.58 -5.79 7.45
CA GLU A 117 19.91 -5.31 7.08
C GLU A 117 20.92 -5.66 8.19
N ASN A 118 22.11 -6.11 7.80
CA ASN A 118 23.24 -6.39 8.71
C ASN A 118 23.01 -7.54 9.71
N TRP A 119 22.24 -8.54 9.31
CA TRP A 119 21.98 -9.72 10.15
C TRP A 119 23.11 -10.76 10.13
N GLU A 120 23.98 -10.70 9.12
CA GLU A 120 25.23 -11.45 9.05
C GLU A 120 26.46 -10.56 9.34
N PRO A 121 27.60 -11.15 9.72
CA PRO A 121 28.86 -10.42 9.86
C PRO A 121 29.24 -9.65 8.58
N ALA A 122 29.86 -8.47 8.73
CA ALA A 122 30.21 -7.61 7.60
C ALA A 122 31.22 -8.24 6.63
N ASP A 123 32.07 -9.14 7.11
CA ASP A 123 33.02 -9.94 6.32
C ASP A 123 32.38 -11.14 5.63
N LYS A 124 31.16 -11.53 6.04
CA LYS A 124 30.38 -12.62 5.44
C LYS A 124 28.93 -12.18 5.20
N PRO A 125 28.68 -11.19 4.32
CA PRO A 125 27.33 -10.67 4.07
C PRO A 125 26.43 -11.74 3.44
N VAL A 126 25.11 -11.63 3.60
CA VAL A 126 24.12 -12.61 3.08
C VAL A 126 24.40 -13.02 1.62
N ILE A 127 24.72 -12.07 0.74
CA ILE A 127 24.92 -12.32 -0.70
C ILE A 127 26.13 -13.21 -1.03
N SER A 128 27.08 -13.34 -0.10
CA SER A 128 28.28 -14.19 -0.26
C SER A 128 28.05 -15.64 0.21
N LEU A 129 26.90 -15.91 0.85
CA LEU A 129 26.54 -17.25 1.28
C LEU A 129 26.17 -18.14 0.07
N PRO A 130 26.24 -19.48 0.22
CA PRO A 130 25.69 -20.40 -0.77
C PRO A 130 24.20 -20.18 -0.99
N ASP A 131 23.72 -20.37 -2.22
CA ASP A 131 22.31 -20.13 -2.58
C ASP A 131 21.32 -20.89 -1.68
N GLN A 132 21.65 -22.10 -1.25
CA GLN A 132 20.84 -22.87 -0.31
C GLN A 132 20.74 -22.21 1.08
N GLU A 133 21.84 -21.63 1.59
CA GLU A 133 21.83 -20.90 2.87
C GLU A 133 21.05 -19.59 2.75
N ILE A 134 21.19 -18.88 1.63
CA ILE A 134 20.39 -17.68 1.33
C ILE A 134 18.92 -18.04 1.34
N LYS A 135 18.53 -19.10 0.62
CA LYS A 135 17.15 -19.57 0.56
C LYS A 135 16.61 -19.90 1.95
N VAL A 136 17.35 -20.63 2.78
CA VAL A 136 16.93 -20.97 4.16
C VAL A 136 16.67 -19.72 5.00
N LYS A 137 17.52 -18.68 4.86
CA LYS A 137 17.33 -17.41 5.58
C LYS A 137 16.09 -16.66 5.08
N VAL A 138 15.88 -16.61 3.77
CA VAL A 138 14.68 -15.99 3.19
C VAL A 138 13.41 -16.75 3.60
N ASP A 139 13.41 -18.07 3.49
CA ASP A 139 12.32 -18.95 3.92
C ASP A 139 11.97 -18.70 5.38
N HIS A 140 12.98 -18.62 6.26
CA HIS A 140 12.78 -18.35 7.67
C HIS A 140 12.17 -16.95 7.92
N LEU A 141 12.63 -15.92 7.21
CA LEU A 141 12.08 -14.57 7.31
C LEU A 141 10.61 -14.52 6.89
N ILE A 142 10.27 -15.10 5.74
CA ILE A 142 8.88 -15.16 5.26
C ILE A 142 8.03 -15.95 6.25
N ALA A 143 8.48 -17.16 6.65
CA ALA A 143 7.73 -18.02 7.56
C ALA A 143 7.42 -17.34 8.90
N SER A 144 8.40 -16.61 9.44
CA SER A 144 8.27 -15.93 10.74
C SER A 144 7.40 -14.68 10.65
N MET A 145 7.45 -13.94 9.55
CA MET A 145 6.73 -12.68 9.39
C MET A 145 5.36 -12.81 8.73
N TYR A 146 5.10 -13.87 7.97
CA TYR A 146 3.89 -14.02 7.15
C TYR A 146 3.14 -15.33 7.38
N GLY A 147 3.79 -16.38 7.91
CA GLY A 147 3.19 -17.69 8.14
C GLY A 147 3.72 -18.77 7.18
N SER A 148 3.12 -19.96 7.19
CA SER A 148 3.66 -21.12 6.44
C SER A 148 3.87 -20.82 4.96
N ILE A 149 5.00 -21.31 4.44
CA ILE A 149 5.38 -21.18 3.02
C ILE A 149 5.21 -22.48 2.23
N ASP A 150 4.63 -23.52 2.82
CA ASP A 150 4.56 -24.87 2.21
C ASP A 150 3.75 -24.92 0.91
N GLN A 151 2.83 -23.96 0.75
CA GLN A 151 2.00 -23.79 -0.44
C GLN A 151 2.71 -23.07 -1.60
N TYR A 152 3.92 -22.56 -1.39
CA TYR A 152 4.67 -21.83 -2.40
C TYR A 152 5.79 -22.66 -3.01
N GLU A 153 6.07 -22.38 -4.28
CA GLU A 153 7.27 -22.77 -5.00
C GLU A 153 8.14 -21.54 -5.20
N SER A 154 9.42 -21.66 -4.92
CA SER A 154 10.37 -20.54 -5.02
C SER A 154 11.30 -20.71 -6.22
N HIS A 155 11.46 -19.67 -7.01
CA HIS A 155 12.48 -19.58 -8.05
C HIS A 155 13.49 -18.49 -7.72
N MET A 156 14.79 -18.81 -7.78
CA MET A 156 15.88 -17.87 -7.55
C MET A 156 16.61 -17.60 -8.86
N GLU A 157 16.79 -16.33 -9.18
CA GLU A 157 17.58 -15.88 -10.32
C GLU A 157 18.56 -14.77 -9.93
N GLN A 158 19.70 -14.72 -10.61
CA GLN A 158 20.61 -13.60 -10.48
C GLN A 158 20.23 -12.53 -11.50
N MET A 159 20.05 -11.30 -11.02
CA MET A 159 19.77 -10.17 -11.90
C MET A 159 21.03 -9.72 -12.63
N GLU A 160 20.89 -9.29 -13.89
CA GLU A 160 21.96 -8.64 -14.63
C GLU A 160 22.20 -7.23 -14.04
N ASN A 161 23.17 -7.14 -13.14
CA ASN A 161 23.64 -5.88 -12.61
C ASN A 161 25.18 -5.83 -12.69
N PRO A 162 25.75 -4.92 -13.50
CA PRO A 162 27.19 -4.88 -13.75
C PRO A 162 28.03 -4.53 -12.52
N ASN A 163 27.41 -3.92 -11.50
CA ASN A 163 28.14 -3.33 -10.37
C ASN A 163 27.99 -4.12 -9.06
N GLN A 164 27.03 -5.04 -8.97
CA GLN A 164 26.77 -5.80 -7.75
C GLN A 164 25.93 -7.06 -8.01
N LYS A 165 26.24 -8.14 -7.30
CA LYS A 165 25.39 -9.34 -7.30
C LYS A 165 24.08 -9.01 -6.58
N THR A 166 22.96 -9.16 -7.29
CA THR A 166 21.61 -9.10 -6.72
C THR A 166 20.90 -10.39 -7.09
N LEU A 167 20.33 -11.05 -6.09
CA LEU A 167 19.47 -12.22 -6.30
C LEU A 167 18.01 -11.81 -6.15
N LEU A 168 17.17 -12.29 -7.06
CA LEU A 168 15.73 -12.20 -6.99
C LEU A 168 15.18 -13.58 -6.67
N LEU A 169 14.38 -13.68 -5.60
CA LEU A 169 13.61 -14.89 -5.30
C LEU A 169 12.13 -14.57 -5.41
N ASN A 170 11.44 -15.33 -6.24
CA ASN A 170 10.00 -15.24 -6.45
C ASN A 170 9.34 -16.45 -5.80
N TYR A 171 8.41 -16.22 -4.86
CA TYR A 171 7.62 -17.27 -4.22
C TYR A 171 6.20 -17.24 -4.81
N THR A 172 5.87 -18.26 -5.58
CA THR A 172 4.61 -18.39 -6.32
C THR A 172 3.77 -19.48 -5.68
N GLU A 173 2.50 -19.21 -5.41
CA GLU A 173 1.60 -20.24 -4.88
C GLU A 173 1.49 -21.40 -5.89
N LYS A 174 1.44 -22.64 -5.41
CA LYS A 174 1.34 -23.83 -6.27
C LYS A 174 0.12 -23.73 -7.18
N GLY A 175 0.36 -23.67 -8.49
CA GLY A 175 -0.67 -23.52 -9.52
C GLY A 175 -0.95 -22.07 -9.95
N ALA A 176 -0.36 -21.06 -9.28
CA ALA A 176 -0.41 -19.68 -9.71
C ALA A 176 0.63 -19.38 -10.80
N LYS A 177 0.39 -18.32 -11.59
CA LYS A 177 1.30 -17.86 -12.65
C LYS A 177 2.17 -16.67 -12.22
N THR A 178 1.78 -15.99 -11.15
CA THR A 178 2.43 -14.77 -10.67
C THR A 178 2.92 -14.97 -9.25
N PRO A 179 4.12 -14.46 -8.92
CA PRO A 179 4.64 -14.55 -7.57
C PRO A 179 3.78 -13.76 -6.59
N PHE A 180 3.73 -14.29 -5.36
CA PHE A 180 3.03 -13.72 -4.23
C PHE A 180 3.99 -12.95 -3.32
N TYR A 181 5.18 -13.49 -3.08
CA TYR A 181 6.28 -12.75 -2.49
C TYR A 181 7.40 -12.56 -3.51
N GLN A 182 7.99 -11.37 -3.47
CA GLN A 182 9.22 -11.07 -4.19
C GLN A 182 10.28 -10.66 -3.19
N VAL A 183 11.46 -11.26 -3.32
CA VAL A 183 12.58 -11.04 -2.41
C VAL A 183 13.80 -10.60 -3.19
N PHE A 184 14.38 -9.48 -2.78
CA PHE A 184 15.68 -9.04 -3.26
C PHE A 184 16.72 -9.30 -2.18
N VAL A 185 17.81 -9.97 -2.57
CA VAL A 185 18.99 -10.14 -1.72
C VAL A 185 20.15 -9.40 -2.36
N GLN A 186 20.71 -8.46 -1.61
CA GLN A 186 21.82 -7.61 -2.06
C GLN A 186 22.71 -7.27 -0.88
N GLY A 187 24.02 -7.48 -1.02
CA GLY A 187 24.96 -7.23 0.07
C GLY A 187 24.55 -8.01 1.34
N ASN A 188 24.29 -7.28 2.42
CA ASN A 188 23.86 -7.84 3.70
C ASN A 188 22.37 -7.57 3.99
N THR A 189 21.57 -7.43 2.93
CA THR A 189 20.16 -7.06 3.01
C THR A 189 19.28 -8.13 2.37
N ILE A 190 18.20 -8.47 3.06
CA ILE A 190 17.08 -9.25 2.55
C ILE A 190 15.85 -8.36 2.58
N SER A 191 15.25 -8.08 1.42
CA SER A 191 14.05 -7.26 1.28
C SER A 191 12.92 -8.12 0.74
N VAL A 192 11.89 -8.36 1.55
CA VAL A 192 10.70 -9.14 1.20
C VAL A 192 9.54 -8.18 0.96
N SER A 193 8.92 -8.28 -0.20
CA SER A 193 7.70 -7.54 -0.55
C SER A 193 6.56 -8.52 -0.83
N LEU A 194 5.40 -8.25 -0.26
CA LEU A 194 4.13 -8.84 -0.67
C LEU A 194 3.71 -8.21 -2.00
N ILE A 195 3.66 -9.01 -3.06
CA ILE A 195 3.27 -8.56 -4.41
C ILE A 195 2.03 -9.28 -4.95
N GLY A 196 1.59 -10.35 -4.27
CA GLY A 196 0.29 -10.99 -4.44
C GLY A 196 -0.37 -11.24 -3.08
N GLY A 197 -1.71 -11.19 -3.02
CA GLY A 197 -2.51 -11.56 -1.84
C GLY A 197 -2.77 -10.53 -0.74
N GLY A 198 -2.67 -9.24 -1.03
CA GLY A 198 -3.13 -8.11 -0.22
C GLY A 198 -3.08 -6.85 -1.10
N PRO A 199 -3.94 -5.83 -0.94
CA PRO A 199 -4.50 -5.07 -2.06
C PRO A 199 -3.44 -4.22 -2.77
N SER A 200 -2.85 -4.74 -3.84
CA SER A 200 -2.58 -3.85 -4.96
C SER A 200 -3.94 -3.42 -5.52
N PRO A 201 -4.18 -2.16 -5.89
CA PRO A 201 -5.22 -1.87 -6.86
C PRO A 201 -4.75 -2.38 -8.23
N SER A 202 -4.40 -3.65 -8.36
CA SER A 202 -4.87 -4.40 -9.50
C SER A 202 -6.32 -4.72 -9.15
N VAL A 203 -7.19 -3.75 -9.40
CA VAL A 203 -8.54 -4.09 -9.76
C VAL A 203 -8.38 -4.92 -11.03
N GLU A 204 -8.12 -6.22 -10.92
CA GLU A 204 -8.63 -7.11 -11.94
C GLU A 204 -10.10 -6.77 -11.98
N GLY A 205 -10.51 -6.05 -13.03
CA GLY A 205 -11.88 -5.58 -13.22
C GLY A 205 -12.81 -6.69 -12.78
N PHE A 206 -13.42 -6.54 -11.61
CA PHE A 206 -14.42 -7.44 -11.09
C PHE A 206 -15.50 -7.60 -12.17
N PHE A 207 -15.79 -6.53 -12.89
CA PHE A 207 -16.53 -6.49 -14.13
C PHE A 207 -15.61 -6.49 -15.36
N SER A 208 -16.13 -7.05 -16.46
CA SER A 208 -15.39 -7.25 -17.69
C SER A 208 -16.23 -6.90 -18.90
N THR A 209 -15.60 -6.26 -19.89
CA THR A 209 -16.17 -5.94 -21.20
C THR A 209 -15.39 -6.71 -22.27
N LYS A 210 -16.10 -7.54 -23.05
CA LYS A 210 -15.49 -8.42 -24.08
C LYS A 210 -14.35 -9.31 -23.56
N GLY A 211 -14.48 -9.80 -22.33
CA GLY A 211 -13.48 -10.68 -21.70
C GLY A 211 -12.22 -9.97 -21.21
N LYS A 212 -12.20 -8.63 -21.16
CA LYS A 212 -11.13 -7.82 -20.56
C LYS A 212 -11.67 -7.05 -19.34
N PRO A 213 -10.84 -6.79 -18.32
CA PRO A 213 -11.20 -5.93 -17.18
C PRO A 213 -11.82 -4.59 -17.62
N ASP A 214 -12.94 -4.21 -17.00
CA ASP A 214 -13.58 -2.91 -17.20
C ASP A 214 -13.45 -2.05 -15.94
N TYR A 215 -12.34 -1.30 -15.86
CA TYR A 215 -12.02 -0.44 -14.73
C TYR A 215 -13.03 0.70 -14.53
N THR A 216 -13.70 1.13 -15.60
CA THR A 216 -14.76 2.14 -15.51
C THR A 216 -15.95 1.54 -14.78
N ALA A 217 -16.46 0.39 -15.24
CA ALA A 217 -17.56 -0.31 -14.57
C ALA A 217 -17.21 -0.62 -13.10
N ASP A 218 -16.01 -1.09 -12.84
CA ASP A 218 -15.53 -1.39 -11.49
C ASP A 218 -15.57 -0.20 -10.54
N SER A 219 -15.11 0.96 -11.00
CA SER A 219 -15.06 2.15 -10.16
C SER A 219 -16.43 2.60 -9.67
N PHE A 220 -17.51 2.24 -10.39
CA PHE A 220 -18.89 2.64 -10.07
C PHE A 220 -19.76 1.50 -9.53
N LEU A 221 -19.54 0.27 -9.97
CA LEU A 221 -20.42 -0.87 -9.71
C LEU A 221 -19.92 -1.78 -8.58
N ASN A 222 -18.63 -1.71 -8.23
CA ASN A 222 -18.09 -2.45 -7.10
C ASN A 222 -18.37 -1.71 -5.78
N ASP A 223 -19.65 -1.56 -5.44
CA ASP A 223 -20.14 -0.83 -4.26
C ASP A 223 -21.01 -1.75 -3.38
N GLU A 224 -20.60 -1.95 -2.13
CA GLU A 224 -21.34 -2.73 -1.13
C GLU A 224 -22.79 -2.27 -0.94
N LYS A 225 -23.04 -0.96 -1.05
CA LYS A 225 -24.39 -0.40 -0.95
C LYS A 225 -25.23 -0.71 -2.17
N LEU A 226 -24.61 -0.79 -3.34
CA LEU A 226 -25.29 -1.22 -4.56
C LEU A 226 -25.68 -2.70 -4.46
N PHE A 227 -24.77 -3.56 -4.00
CA PHE A 227 -25.05 -4.98 -3.77
C PHE A 227 -26.19 -5.18 -2.76
N SER A 228 -26.17 -4.40 -1.68
CA SER A 228 -27.22 -4.41 -0.66
C SER A 228 -28.57 -3.95 -1.22
N LEU A 229 -28.59 -2.87 -2.02
CA LEU A 229 -29.80 -2.34 -2.66
C LEU A 229 -30.41 -3.37 -3.62
N LEU A 230 -29.56 -4.04 -4.39
CA LEU A 230 -29.96 -5.07 -5.34
C LEU A 230 -30.13 -6.45 -4.68
N GLN A 231 -29.92 -6.59 -3.37
CA GLN A 231 -30.00 -7.88 -2.67
C GLN A 231 -29.30 -9.00 -3.45
N MET A 232 -28.07 -8.74 -3.89
CA MET A 232 -27.29 -9.67 -4.69
C MET A 232 -25.81 -9.54 -4.37
N SER A 233 -25.11 -10.65 -4.47
CA SER A 233 -23.66 -10.66 -4.34
C SER A 233 -22.99 -10.01 -5.55
N PRO A 234 -21.72 -9.58 -5.41
CA PRO A 234 -20.92 -9.11 -6.53
C PRO A 234 -20.92 -10.12 -7.70
N ALA A 235 -20.72 -11.40 -7.40
CA ALA A 235 -20.63 -12.46 -8.40
C ALA A 235 -21.93 -12.64 -9.21
N GLU A 236 -23.09 -12.51 -8.57
CA GLU A 236 -24.39 -12.56 -9.24
C GLU A 236 -24.61 -11.34 -10.15
N LEU A 237 -24.22 -10.14 -9.71
CA LEU A 237 -24.29 -8.94 -10.56
C LEU A 237 -23.40 -9.12 -11.80
N LYS A 238 -22.16 -9.59 -11.63
CA LYS A 238 -21.24 -9.91 -12.74
C LYS A 238 -21.86 -10.90 -13.73
N GLN A 239 -22.49 -11.96 -13.24
CA GLN A 239 -23.10 -12.97 -14.08
C GLN A 239 -24.28 -12.42 -14.90
N GLU A 240 -25.12 -11.57 -14.32
CA GLU A 240 -26.24 -10.95 -15.02
C GLU A 240 -25.77 -9.93 -16.07
N LEU A 241 -24.72 -9.15 -15.77
CA LEU A 241 -24.10 -8.25 -16.75
C LEU A 241 -23.44 -9.02 -17.91
N ALA A 242 -22.85 -10.19 -17.64
CA ALA A 242 -22.30 -11.08 -18.67
C ALA A 242 -23.37 -11.71 -19.58
N LYS A 243 -24.63 -11.74 -19.15
CA LYS A 243 -25.78 -12.13 -19.99
C LYS A 243 -26.29 -10.98 -20.88
N GLY A 244 -25.57 -9.87 -20.94
CA GLY A 244 -25.90 -8.70 -21.76
C GLY A 244 -26.96 -7.78 -21.14
N LYS A 245 -27.29 -7.94 -19.86
CA LYS A 245 -28.19 -7.02 -19.15
C LYS A 245 -27.43 -5.78 -18.68
N SER A 246 -28.13 -4.65 -18.56
CA SER A 246 -27.62 -3.47 -17.85
C SER A 246 -27.99 -3.52 -16.36
N VAL A 247 -27.34 -2.69 -15.54
CA VAL A 247 -27.65 -2.59 -14.11
C VAL A 247 -29.10 -2.11 -13.91
N VAL A 248 -29.59 -1.24 -14.78
CA VAL A 248 -30.99 -0.77 -14.74
C VAL A 248 -31.99 -1.90 -14.99
N GLU A 249 -31.71 -2.79 -15.95
CA GLU A 249 -32.57 -3.94 -16.24
C GLU A 249 -32.59 -4.93 -15.05
N ILE A 250 -31.44 -5.12 -14.40
CA ILE A 250 -31.30 -5.98 -13.21
C ILE A 250 -32.04 -5.36 -12.01
N ALA A 251 -31.89 -4.05 -11.79
CA ALA A 251 -32.57 -3.32 -10.74
C ALA A 251 -34.10 -3.36 -10.91
N ALA A 252 -34.60 -3.15 -12.13
CA ALA A 252 -36.02 -3.20 -12.43
C ALA A 252 -36.62 -4.58 -12.14
N ALA A 253 -35.90 -5.67 -12.46
CA ALA A 253 -36.33 -7.04 -12.13
C ALA A 253 -36.44 -7.30 -10.62
N LYS A 254 -35.82 -6.45 -9.79
CA LYS A 254 -35.84 -6.52 -8.32
C LYS A 254 -36.71 -5.44 -7.67
N ASN A 255 -37.54 -4.75 -8.45
CA ASN A 255 -38.36 -3.62 -7.99
C ASN A 255 -37.53 -2.45 -7.43
N VAL A 256 -36.28 -2.30 -7.87
CA VAL A 256 -35.42 -1.16 -7.56
C VAL A 256 -35.49 -0.18 -8.73
N SER A 257 -35.81 1.09 -8.44
CA SER A 257 -35.89 2.12 -9.48
C SER A 257 -34.50 2.58 -9.94
N LYS A 258 -34.42 3.07 -11.18
CA LYS A 258 -33.19 3.66 -11.74
C LYS A 258 -32.65 4.78 -10.86
N GLN A 259 -33.52 5.64 -10.32
CA GLN A 259 -33.10 6.73 -9.44
C GLN A 259 -32.45 6.24 -8.15
N GLN A 260 -32.96 5.17 -7.54
CA GLN A 260 -32.34 4.60 -6.34
C GLN A 260 -30.92 4.08 -6.60
N VAL A 261 -30.69 3.48 -7.77
CA VAL A 261 -29.35 3.05 -8.19
C VAL A 261 -28.43 4.25 -8.38
N ILE A 262 -28.91 5.30 -9.06
CA ILE A 262 -28.17 6.55 -9.27
C ILE A 262 -27.78 7.16 -7.93
N ASP A 263 -28.74 7.32 -7.02
CA ASP A 263 -28.53 7.99 -5.74
C ASP A 263 -27.51 7.24 -4.88
N VAL A 264 -27.55 5.91 -4.86
CA VAL A 264 -26.59 5.09 -4.10
C VAL A 264 -25.17 5.28 -4.64
N ILE A 265 -24.96 5.08 -5.94
CA ILE A 265 -23.65 5.16 -6.55
C ILE A 265 -23.11 6.61 -6.49
N ALA A 266 -23.93 7.60 -6.87
CA ALA A 266 -23.55 9.01 -6.83
C ALA A 266 -23.18 9.46 -5.40
N THR A 267 -23.91 8.99 -4.38
CA THR A 267 -23.58 9.29 -2.98
C THR A 267 -22.26 8.65 -2.56
N THR A 268 -21.98 7.41 -2.96
CA THR A 268 -20.70 6.76 -2.66
C THR A 268 -19.54 7.47 -3.34
N GLN A 269 -19.68 7.82 -4.62
CA GLN A 269 -18.66 8.56 -5.38
C GLN A 269 -18.42 9.96 -4.83
N ALA A 270 -19.50 10.73 -4.57
CA ALA A 270 -19.41 12.08 -4.03
C ALA A 270 -18.79 12.09 -2.63
N LYS A 271 -19.11 11.10 -1.78
CA LYS A 271 -18.46 10.97 -0.46
C LYS A 271 -16.98 10.60 -0.59
N GLY A 272 -16.61 9.73 -1.54
CA GLY A 272 -15.22 9.41 -1.82
C GLY A 272 -14.43 10.65 -2.28
N GLN A 273 -15.02 11.48 -3.14
CA GLN A 273 -14.40 12.73 -3.61
C GLN A 273 -14.31 13.80 -2.51
N LEU A 274 -15.37 14.01 -1.71
CA LEU A 274 -15.31 14.91 -0.55
C LEU A 274 -14.25 14.47 0.47
N GLN A 275 -14.09 13.16 0.70
CA GLN A 275 -13.06 12.63 1.60
C GLN A 275 -11.64 12.81 1.03
N ALA A 276 -11.49 12.84 -0.28
CA ALA A 276 -10.22 13.13 -0.96
C ALA A 276 -9.89 14.63 -0.98
N GLU A 277 -10.90 15.52 -0.99
CA GLU A 277 -10.74 16.98 -1.05
C GLU A 277 -10.70 17.66 0.34
N GLN A 278 -11.11 16.98 1.42
CA GLN A 278 -11.15 17.52 2.79
C GLN A 278 -9.78 17.58 3.51
N SER A 279 -8.67 17.55 2.78
CA SER A 279 -7.34 17.91 3.28
C SER A 279 -7.20 19.40 3.66
N GLY A 280 -8.27 20.21 3.50
CA GLY A 280 -8.35 21.61 3.90
C GLY A 280 -9.67 21.95 4.62
N ASP A 281 -9.52 22.33 5.89
CA ASP A 281 -10.42 22.96 6.86
C ASP A 281 -11.79 23.56 6.38
N ASN A 282 -12.80 22.74 6.08
CA ASN A 282 -14.18 23.23 5.96
C ASN A 282 -15.22 22.18 6.45
N PRO A 283 -16.10 22.51 7.41
CA PRO A 283 -17.16 21.60 7.86
C PRO A 283 -18.09 21.20 6.72
N GLN A 284 -18.53 19.93 6.74
CA GLN A 284 -19.51 19.38 5.81
C GLN A 284 -20.73 20.30 5.71
N ASN A 285 -20.95 20.86 4.52
CA ASN A 285 -22.24 21.41 4.15
C ASN A 285 -22.95 20.40 3.24
N ASP A 286 -24.19 20.04 3.55
CA ASP A 286 -25.03 19.17 2.71
C ASP A 286 -25.11 19.65 1.26
N SER A 287 -24.93 20.97 1.03
CA SER A 287 -24.84 21.58 -0.29
C SER A 287 -23.66 21.08 -1.13
N SER A 288 -22.51 20.74 -0.55
CA SER A 288 -21.33 20.25 -1.29
C SER A 288 -21.50 18.80 -1.73
N LEU A 289 -22.18 17.98 -0.92
CA LEU A 289 -22.51 16.61 -1.28
C LEU A 289 -23.50 16.56 -2.45
N GLU A 290 -24.56 17.37 -2.41
CA GLU A 290 -25.54 17.40 -3.50
C GLU A 290 -24.94 17.94 -4.81
N GLN A 291 -24.06 18.94 -4.75
CA GLN A 291 -23.34 19.43 -5.94
C GLN A 291 -22.44 18.35 -6.55
N MET A 292 -21.73 17.58 -5.73
CA MET A 292 -20.89 16.49 -6.23
C MET A 292 -21.69 15.31 -6.75
N LYS A 293 -22.82 14.97 -6.11
CA LYS A 293 -23.75 13.97 -6.64
C LYS A 293 -24.22 14.36 -8.03
N GLN A 294 -24.63 15.61 -8.24
CA GLN A 294 -25.03 16.14 -9.55
C GLN A 294 -23.89 16.11 -10.58
N ALA A 295 -22.65 16.38 -10.16
CA ALA A 295 -21.49 16.35 -11.05
C ALA A 295 -21.14 14.92 -11.52
N VAL A 296 -21.39 13.92 -10.68
CA VAL A 296 -21.05 12.52 -10.96
C VAL A 296 -22.22 11.77 -11.64
N GLU A 297 -23.45 12.21 -11.43
CA GLU A 297 -24.68 11.60 -11.95
C GLU A 297 -24.66 11.28 -13.46
N PRO A 298 -24.19 12.16 -14.38
CA PRO A 298 -24.13 11.81 -15.81
C PRO A 298 -23.25 10.59 -16.11
N LYS A 299 -22.14 10.44 -15.36
CA LYS A 299 -21.23 9.28 -15.50
C LYS A 299 -21.86 8.03 -14.92
N VAL A 300 -22.57 8.16 -13.80
CA VAL A 300 -23.33 7.03 -13.20
C VAL A 300 -24.38 6.54 -14.19
N VAL A 301 -25.15 7.43 -14.80
CA VAL A 301 -26.17 7.09 -15.81
C VAL A 301 -25.53 6.33 -16.98
N GLN A 302 -24.42 6.84 -17.51
CA GLN A 302 -23.69 6.17 -18.60
C GLN A 302 -23.29 4.74 -18.20
N VAL A 303 -22.81 4.52 -16.97
CA VAL A 303 -22.36 3.21 -16.50
C VAL A 303 -23.51 2.24 -16.25
N ILE A 304 -24.61 2.68 -15.62
CA ILE A 304 -25.71 1.78 -15.27
C ILE A 304 -26.58 1.39 -16.46
N ASP A 305 -26.62 2.23 -17.51
CA ASP A 305 -27.30 1.94 -18.78
C ASP A 305 -26.41 1.12 -19.73
N HIS A 306 -25.10 1.11 -19.52
CA HIS A 306 -24.14 0.39 -20.36
C HIS A 306 -24.38 -1.12 -20.32
N LYS A 307 -24.29 -1.75 -21.49
CA LYS A 307 -24.30 -3.21 -21.64
C LYS A 307 -22.90 -3.67 -22.01
N THR A 308 -22.43 -4.76 -21.40
CA THR A 308 -21.08 -5.31 -21.57
C THR A 308 -20.70 -5.67 -23.02
N GLU A 309 -21.68 -5.73 -23.93
CA GLU A 309 -21.48 -5.97 -25.36
C GLU A 309 -21.27 -4.68 -26.18
N THR A 310 -21.68 -3.53 -25.65
CA THR A 310 -21.60 -2.23 -26.32
C THR A 310 -20.26 -1.52 -26.01
N PRO A 311 -19.69 -0.72 -26.93
CA PRO A 311 -18.59 0.18 -26.60
C PRO A 311 -19.04 1.34 -25.70
N TRP A 312 -18.11 1.91 -24.93
CA TRP A 312 -18.30 3.13 -24.14
C TRP A 312 -18.48 4.37 -25.03
#